data_AF-A0A940AF45-F1
#
_entry.id   AF-A0A940AF45-F1
#
_cell.length_a   1.000
_cell.length_b   1.000
_cell.length_c   1.000
_cell.angle_alpha   90.00
_cell.angle_beta   90.00
_cell.angle_gamma   90.00
#
_symmetry.space_group_name_H-M   'P 1'
#
loop_
_entity.id
_entity.type
_entity.pdbx_description
1 polymer ?
#
loop_
_entity_poly.entity_id
_entity_poly.type
_entity_poly.pdbx_seq_one_letter_code
_entity_poly.pdbx_strand_id
1 'polypeptide(L)'
;GHFNIALLANNHTGDHGPHEVLRTLDELKKRGIRTVGAGADAKEAAKPLHFEKNGLKFSLLNACEMEFGTALAGKAGANAMDEYALREQISAERAAGFLVITVIHGGNEYNPIPSPLMKKRYRSFTDAGAALVMNIHTHCPQGIEVWNQVPIVYSPGNFFFPNSPFDVKNFWWSGYLPKFTFDSRGVASLEITPYMFSPDPWKITALEGKARAWYLDYLNRISRLMQTDGDRLYDIWTVYRMSMPLNWIKNAPAEKLELDPEDPEALKVLPGIRHMLTCQAHNELARNTLLMIEEKRISAAKAQLSELQELRTARFAENGIDLK
;
A
#
# COMPACT_ATOMS: atom_id res chain seq x y z
N GLY A 1 1.98 -15.56 19.97
CA GLY A 1 2.01 -14.24 19.31
C GLY A 1 0.64 -13.62 19.44
N HIS A 2 0.55 -12.35 19.83
CA HIS A 2 -0.70 -11.61 19.94
C HIS A 2 -0.54 -10.27 19.21
N PHE A 3 -1.51 -9.88 18.38
CA PHE A 3 -1.50 -8.58 17.70
C PHE A 3 -2.06 -7.50 18.65
N ASN A 4 -1.33 -6.40 18.86
CA ASN A 4 -1.77 -5.35 19.79
C ASN A 4 -2.60 -4.24 19.13
N ILE A 5 -2.44 -4.04 17.82
CA ILE A 5 -3.05 -2.95 17.07
C ILE A 5 -3.49 -3.49 15.70
N ALA A 6 -4.70 -3.16 15.28
CA ALA A 6 -5.20 -3.40 13.93
C ALA A 6 -5.26 -2.07 13.15
N LEU A 7 -4.68 -2.08 11.95
CA LEU A 7 -4.75 -0.99 10.99
C LEU A 7 -6.00 -1.20 10.12
N LEU A 8 -6.96 -0.30 10.18
CA LEU A 8 -8.25 -0.44 9.53
C LEU A 8 -8.46 0.53 8.37
N ALA A 9 -7.51 1.42 8.06
CA ALA A 9 -7.55 2.13 6.80
C ALA A 9 -7.05 1.21 5.69
N ASN A 10 -7.98 0.65 4.93
CA ASN A 10 -7.75 -0.08 3.69
C ASN A 10 -9.00 0.02 2.82
N ASN A 11 -8.88 -0.31 1.54
CA ASN A 11 -9.97 -0.22 0.57
C ASN A 11 -11.12 -1.21 0.82
N HIS A 12 -10.90 -2.24 1.64
CA HIS A 12 -11.89 -3.29 1.92
C HIS A 12 -12.65 -3.12 3.25
N THR A 13 -12.26 -2.17 4.09
CA THR A 13 -12.89 -1.98 5.41
C THR A 13 -14.38 -1.71 5.31
N GLY A 14 -14.83 -1.05 4.25
CA GLY A 14 -16.23 -0.68 4.04
C GLY A 14 -17.04 -1.62 3.13
N ASP A 15 -16.51 -2.78 2.72
CA ASP A 15 -17.15 -3.69 1.76
C ASP A 15 -18.57 -4.09 2.18
N HIS A 16 -18.78 -4.30 3.49
CA HIS A 16 -20.08 -4.68 4.06
C HIS A 16 -20.86 -3.50 4.65
N GLY A 17 -20.45 -2.27 4.34
CA GLY A 17 -21.15 -1.06 4.71
C GLY A 17 -20.87 -0.53 6.13
N PRO A 18 -21.38 0.66 6.46
CA PRO A 18 -21.02 1.40 7.68
C PRO A 18 -21.34 0.66 8.98
N HIS A 19 -22.43 -0.12 9.02
CA HIS A 19 -22.82 -0.88 10.20
C HIS A 19 -21.77 -1.94 10.56
N GLU A 20 -21.27 -2.68 9.57
CA GLU A 20 -20.26 -3.72 9.80
C GLU A 20 -18.88 -3.12 10.13
N VAL A 21 -18.57 -1.91 9.66
CA VAL A 21 -17.37 -1.17 10.11
C VAL A 21 -17.42 -0.94 11.62
N LEU A 22 -18.55 -0.43 12.13
CA LEU A 22 -18.75 -0.18 13.56
C LEU A 22 -18.71 -1.47 14.37
N ARG A 23 -19.31 -2.55 13.86
CA ARG A 23 -19.25 -3.88 14.48
C ARG A 23 -17.82 -4.40 14.55
N THR A 24 -17.02 -4.28 13.48
CA THR A 24 -15.59 -4.67 13.49
C THR A 24 -14.81 -3.90 14.55
N LEU A 25 -15.02 -2.58 14.65
CA LEU A 25 -14.39 -1.75 15.69
C LEU A 25 -14.74 -2.24 17.10
N ASP A 26 -16.01 -2.56 17.36
CA ASP A 26 -16.50 -3.05 18.65
C ASP A 26 -15.93 -4.45 18.99
N GLU A 27 -15.90 -5.37 18.03
CA GLU A 27 -15.36 -6.72 18.20
C GLU A 27 -13.85 -6.72 18.49
N LEU A 28 -13.07 -5.86 17.81
CA LEU A 28 -11.64 -5.71 18.09
C LEU A 28 -11.41 -5.11 19.48
N LYS A 29 -12.23 -4.12 19.88
CA LYS A 29 -12.18 -3.51 21.21
C LYS A 29 -12.48 -4.54 22.31
N LYS A 30 -13.51 -5.37 22.16
CA LYS A 30 -13.84 -6.46 23.11
C LYS A 30 -12.69 -7.45 23.30
N ARG A 31 -11.87 -7.65 22.27
CA ARG A 31 -10.69 -8.52 22.28
C ARG A 31 -9.41 -7.83 22.77
N GLY A 32 -9.49 -6.55 23.18
CA GLY A 32 -8.33 -5.78 23.62
C GLY A 32 -7.37 -5.37 22.50
N ILE A 33 -7.82 -5.43 21.24
CA ILE A 33 -7.04 -4.99 20.08
C ILE A 33 -7.40 -3.52 19.80
N ARG A 34 -6.41 -2.64 19.89
CA ARG A 34 -6.60 -1.21 19.58
C ARG A 34 -6.69 -1.03 18.07
N THR A 35 -7.39 0.00 17.62
CA THR A 35 -7.60 0.26 16.19
C THR A 35 -7.16 1.68 15.81
N VAL A 36 -6.87 1.86 14.54
CA VAL A 36 -6.59 3.16 13.91
C VAL A 36 -7.01 3.11 12.44
N GLY A 37 -7.38 4.25 11.86
CA GLY A 37 -7.68 4.35 10.44
C GLY A 37 -9.10 3.95 10.02
N ALA A 38 -10.02 3.79 10.97
CA ALA A 38 -11.45 3.67 10.70
C ALA A 38 -12.25 4.26 11.88
N GLY A 39 -13.45 4.74 11.60
CA GLY A 39 -14.28 5.41 12.61
C GLY A 39 -15.74 5.54 12.19
N ALA A 40 -16.55 6.11 13.09
CA ALA A 40 -17.98 6.35 12.86
C ALA A 40 -18.25 7.45 11.83
N ASP A 41 -17.25 8.29 11.57
CA ASP A 41 -17.22 9.32 10.55
C ASP A 41 -15.77 9.64 10.17
N ALA A 42 -15.58 10.56 9.22
CA ALA A 42 -14.25 10.97 8.76
C ALA A 42 -13.37 11.55 9.88
N LYS A 43 -13.95 12.25 10.86
CA LYS A 43 -13.19 12.87 11.96
C LYS A 43 -12.69 11.81 12.93
N GLU A 44 -13.52 10.85 13.30
CA GLU A 44 -13.14 9.71 14.13
C GLU A 44 -12.12 8.82 13.41
N ALA A 45 -12.31 8.55 12.12
CA ALA A 45 -11.40 7.71 11.33
C ALA A 45 -9.99 8.32 11.22
N ALA A 46 -9.88 9.64 11.15
CA ALA A 46 -8.62 10.37 11.09
C ALA A 46 -7.89 10.52 12.44
N LYS A 47 -8.48 10.06 13.55
CA LYS A 47 -7.83 10.18 14.86
C LYS A 47 -6.57 9.33 14.92
N PRO A 48 -5.44 9.90 15.40
CA PRO A 48 -4.24 9.13 15.65
C PRO A 48 -4.47 8.17 16.82
N LEU A 49 -3.75 7.05 16.80
CA LEU A 49 -3.63 6.20 17.98
C LEU A 49 -2.37 6.58 18.77
N HIS A 50 -2.57 7.19 19.94
CA HIS A 50 -1.49 7.55 20.86
C HIS A 50 -1.17 6.40 21.81
N PHE A 51 0.12 6.16 22.04
CA PHE A 51 0.57 5.24 23.07
C PHE A 51 1.98 5.55 23.54
N GLU A 52 2.32 5.11 24.74
CA GLU A 52 3.66 5.25 25.31
C GLU A 52 4.29 3.88 25.55
N LYS A 53 5.58 3.77 25.27
CA LYS A 53 6.37 2.58 25.59
C LYS A 53 7.80 2.99 25.93
N ASN A 54 8.30 2.52 27.08
CA ASN A 54 9.66 2.78 27.54
C ASN A 54 10.03 4.29 27.57
N GLY A 55 9.08 5.15 27.98
CA GLY A 55 9.26 6.61 28.03
C GLY A 55 9.20 7.32 26.66
N LEU A 56 8.95 6.59 25.57
CA LEU A 56 8.74 7.16 24.23
C LEU A 56 7.26 7.26 23.92
N LYS A 57 6.83 8.43 23.45
CA LYS A 57 5.46 8.68 23.00
C LYS A 57 5.35 8.44 21.50
N PHE A 58 4.34 7.69 21.08
CA PHE A 58 4.08 7.36 19.68
C PHE A 58 2.72 7.90 19.25
N SER A 59 2.67 8.42 18.04
CA SER A 59 1.43 8.76 17.34
C SER A 59 1.37 7.96 16.06
N LEU A 60 0.44 6.99 16.01
CA LEU A 60 0.26 6.12 14.85
C LEU A 60 -0.89 6.66 14.00
N LEU A 61 -0.58 6.96 12.75
CA LEU A 61 -1.51 7.42 11.72
C LEU A 61 -1.70 6.30 10.70
N ASN A 62 -2.96 6.05 10.31
CA ASN A 62 -3.28 5.10 9.27
C ASN A 62 -4.33 5.68 8.32
N ALA A 63 -4.02 5.69 7.02
CA ALA A 63 -4.90 6.19 5.98
C ALA A 63 -4.82 5.27 4.74
N CYS A 64 -5.84 5.29 3.89
CA CYS A 64 -5.86 4.55 2.63
C CYS A 64 -6.17 5.49 1.47
N GLU A 65 -5.90 5.04 0.25
CA GLU A 65 -6.36 5.78 -0.94
C GLU A 65 -7.88 5.93 -0.96
N MET A 66 -8.35 6.99 -1.63
CA MET A 66 -9.77 7.33 -1.61
C MET A 66 -10.57 6.42 -2.56
N GLU A 67 -11.17 5.39 -1.98
CA GLU A 67 -12.04 4.43 -2.67
C GLU A 67 -13.44 4.37 -2.04
N PHE A 68 -14.24 3.41 -2.52
CA PHE A 68 -15.48 3.03 -1.86
C PHE A 68 -15.21 2.59 -0.40
N GLY A 69 -16.22 2.71 0.47
CA GLY A 69 -16.07 2.31 1.88
C GLY A 69 -15.27 3.25 2.77
N THR A 70 -14.77 4.37 2.26
CA THR A 70 -14.15 5.45 3.05
C THR A 70 -15.18 6.19 3.91
N ALA A 71 -14.74 6.67 5.07
CA ALA A 71 -15.56 7.44 6.00
C ALA A 71 -15.88 8.82 5.43
N LEU A 72 -17.10 9.29 5.70
CA LEU A 72 -17.56 10.64 5.33
C LEU A 72 -18.17 11.32 6.57
N ALA A 73 -18.62 12.57 6.42
CA ALA A 73 -19.40 13.23 7.46
C ALA A 73 -20.63 12.40 7.82
N GLY A 74 -20.73 11.96 9.08
CA GLY A 74 -21.83 11.14 9.58
C GLY A 74 -21.90 9.70 9.03
N LYS A 75 -20.85 9.22 8.36
CA LYS A 75 -20.81 7.86 7.78
C LYS A 75 -19.53 7.12 8.15
N ALA A 76 -19.69 5.96 8.76
CA ALA A 76 -18.57 5.12 9.15
C ALA A 76 -17.81 4.55 7.94
N GLY A 77 -16.50 4.36 8.09
CA GLY A 77 -15.62 3.83 7.05
C GLY A 77 -14.14 3.94 7.38
N ALA A 78 -13.31 3.66 6.38
CA ALA A 78 -11.85 3.83 6.44
C ALA A 78 -11.43 5.30 6.33
N ASN A 79 -10.32 5.65 6.97
CA ASN A 79 -9.71 6.98 6.87
C ASN A 79 -9.12 7.20 5.46
N ALA A 80 -9.81 8.01 4.65
CA ALA A 80 -9.29 8.40 3.34
C ALA A 80 -8.10 9.35 3.49
N MET A 81 -7.07 9.12 2.71
CA MET A 81 -5.88 9.95 2.70
C MET A 81 -6.16 11.29 2.00
N ASP A 82 -6.08 12.36 2.79
CA ASP A 82 -5.83 13.72 2.32
C ASP A 82 -4.36 14.04 2.60
N GLU A 83 -3.56 14.21 1.54
CA GLU A 83 -2.11 14.41 1.68
C GLU A 83 -1.75 15.68 2.45
N TYR A 84 -2.51 16.75 2.28
CA TYR A 84 -2.25 18.02 2.95
C TYR A 84 -2.61 17.90 4.42
N ALA A 85 -3.81 17.43 4.73
CA ALA A 85 -4.26 17.26 6.11
C ALA A 85 -3.37 16.27 6.88
N LEU A 86 -2.92 15.19 6.23
CA LEU A 86 -2.04 14.20 6.86
C LEU A 86 -0.65 14.78 7.16
N ARG A 87 -0.09 15.63 6.28
CA ARG A 87 1.18 16.33 6.54
C ARG A 87 1.07 17.31 7.71
N GLU A 88 0.00 18.09 7.76
CA GLU A 88 -0.28 18.99 8.88
C GLU A 88 -0.42 18.22 10.20
N GLN A 89 -1.14 17.09 10.17
CA GLN A 89 -1.28 16.22 11.33
C GLN A 89 0.07 15.64 11.78
N ILE A 90 0.89 15.12 10.86
CA ILE A 90 2.25 14.63 11.18
C ILE A 90 3.07 15.73 11.85
N SER A 91 3.04 16.95 11.32
CA SER A 91 3.80 18.08 11.86
C SER A 91 3.31 18.47 13.26
N ALA A 92 2.00 18.54 13.47
CA ALA A 92 1.40 18.86 14.77
C ALA A 92 1.71 17.80 15.84
N GLU A 93 1.58 16.52 15.48
CA GLU A 93 1.91 15.39 16.36
C GLU A 93 3.40 15.37 16.72
N ARG A 94 4.27 15.65 15.74
CA ARG A 94 5.71 15.76 15.99
C ARG A 94 6.03 16.93 16.94
N ALA A 95 5.42 18.09 16.73
CA ALA A 95 5.58 19.25 17.60
C ALA A 95 5.08 19.01 19.03
N ALA A 96 4.05 18.17 19.20
CA ALA A 96 3.55 17.72 20.50
C ALA A 96 4.46 16.68 21.20
N GLY A 97 5.60 16.31 20.59
CA GLY A 97 6.61 15.44 21.17
C GLY A 97 6.42 13.95 20.89
N PHE A 98 5.63 13.59 19.88
CA PHE A 98 5.45 12.19 19.47
C PHE A 98 6.49 11.74 18.42
N LEU A 99 6.82 10.45 18.45
CA LEU A 99 7.38 9.71 17.32
C LEU A 99 6.22 9.30 16.42
N VAL A 100 6.11 9.97 15.26
CA VAL A 100 4.96 9.77 14.37
C VAL A 100 5.24 8.61 13.42
N ILE A 101 4.40 7.58 13.47
CA ILE A 101 4.44 6.44 12.55
C ILE A 101 3.27 6.61 11.58
N THR A 102 3.56 6.66 10.28
CA THR A 102 2.53 6.80 9.24
C THR A 102 2.45 5.52 8.43
N VAL A 103 1.29 4.86 8.42
CA VAL A 103 1.04 3.67 7.61
C VAL A 103 -0.04 3.94 6.58
N ILE A 104 0.33 3.84 5.31
CA ILE A 104 -0.58 4.06 4.17
C ILE A 104 -0.99 2.73 3.58
N HIS A 105 -2.26 2.61 3.20
CA HIS A 105 -2.77 1.51 2.39
C HIS A 105 -3.06 2.03 0.99
N GLY A 106 -2.11 1.85 0.07
CA GLY A 106 -2.24 2.35 -1.29
C GLY A 106 -1.09 1.98 -2.23
N GLY A 107 -1.16 2.55 -3.42
CA GLY A 107 -0.22 2.32 -4.49
C GLY A 107 -0.70 1.26 -5.47
N ASN A 108 0.18 0.91 -6.41
CA ASN A 108 -0.21 0.08 -7.53
C ASN A 108 -0.05 -1.42 -7.22
N GLU A 109 -1.16 -2.16 -7.24
CA GLU A 109 -1.15 -3.61 -7.05
C GLU A 109 -0.23 -4.33 -8.04
N TYR A 110 0.53 -5.30 -7.52
CA TYR A 110 1.47 -6.16 -8.23
C TYR A 110 2.61 -5.40 -8.92
N ASN A 111 2.84 -4.13 -8.59
CA ASN A 111 3.98 -3.35 -9.03
C ASN A 111 5.15 -3.51 -8.04
N PRO A 112 6.29 -4.12 -8.41
CA PRO A 112 7.43 -4.27 -7.50
C PRO A 112 8.17 -2.94 -7.25
N ILE A 113 7.84 -1.89 -8.00
CA ILE A 113 8.43 -0.56 -7.88
C ILE A 113 7.35 0.44 -7.47
N PRO A 114 7.54 1.25 -6.41
CA PRO A 114 6.59 2.27 -6.05
C PRO A 114 6.49 3.33 -7.15
N SER A 115 5.28 3.86 -7.37
CA SER A 115 5.09 4.91 -8.37
C SER A 115 5.80 6.21 -7.98
N PRO A 116 6.12 7.09 -8.94
CA PRO A 116 6.73 8.39 -8.66
C PRO A 116 5.93 9.23 -7.66
N LEU A 117 4.58 9.24 -7.75
CA LEU A 117 3.72 9.94 -6.81
C LEU A 117 3.78 9.35 -5.41
N MET A 118 3.75 8.02 -5.25
CA MET A 118 3.89 7.39 -3.92
C MET A 118 5.23 7.75 -3.28
N LYS A 119 6.33 7.69 -4.05
CA LYS A 119 7.66 8.10 -3.57
C LYS A 119 7.66 9.55 -3.10
N LYS A 120 7.17 10.47 -3.94
CA LYS A 120 7.09 11.89 -3.60
C LYS A 120 6.25 12.12 -2.33
N ARG A 121 5.12 11.43 -2.21
CA ARG A 121 4.21 11.53 -1.08
C ARG A 121 4.86 11.04 0.22
N TYR A 122 5.47 9.86 0.22
CA TYR A 122 6.07 9.29 1.42
C TYR A 122 7.30 10.08 1.87
N ARG A 123 8.10 10.60 0.93
CA ARG A 123 9.15 11.59 1.26
C ARG A 123 8.59 12.86 1.87
N SER A 124 7.44 13.36 1.39
CA SER A 124 6.82 14.55 2.00
C SER A 124 6.30 14.32 3.44
N PHE A 125 5.98 13.07 3.80
CA PHE A 125 5.59 12.69 5.16
C PHE A 125 6.79 12.62 6.10
N THR A 126 7.93 12.12 5.62
CA THR A 126 9.18 12.19 6.39
C THR A 126 9.64 13.64 6.57
N ASP A 127 9.54 14.47 5.52
CA ASP A 127 9.82 15.91 5.59
C ASP A 127 8.89 16.66 6.57
N ALA A 128 7.66 16.19 6.76
CA ALA A 128 6.71 16.73 7.73
C ALA A 128 7.01 16.34 9.19
N GLY A 129 7.91 15.37 9.42
CA GLY A 129 8.33 14.94 10.76
C GLY A 129 7.97 13.50 11.14
N ALA A 130 7.54 12.66 10.19
CA ALA A 130 7.34 11.24 10.44
C ALA A 130 8.66 10.58 10.86
N ALA A 131 8.62 9.73 11.89
CA ALA A 131 9.73 8.91 12.35
C ALA A 131 9.84 7.57 11.60
N LEU A 132 8.74 7.15 10.96
CA LEU A 132 8.65 5.98 10.10
C LEU A 132 7.48 6.18 9.13
N VAL A 133 7.71 5.91 7.84
CA VAL A 133 6.64 5.78 6.85
C VAL A 133 6.61 4.34 6.33
N MET A 134 5.43 3.76 6.29
CA MET A 134 5.22 2.42 5.78
C MET A 134 4.02 2.40 4.85
N ASN A 135 4.09 1.59 3.81
CA ASN A 135 2.97 1.31 2.96
C ASN A 135 2.66 -0.19 2.90
N ILE A 136 1.38 -0.49 2.77
CA ILE A 136 0.78 -1.80 2.51
C ILE A 136 -0.18 -1.63 1.31
N HIS A 137 -0.82 -2.71 0.83
CA HIS A 137 -1.79 -2.77 -0.31
C HIS A 137 -1.25 -3.45 -1.57
N THR A 138 0.00 -3.18 -1.98
CA THR A 138 0.48 -3.55 -3.32
C THR A 138 0.56 -5.06 -3.61
N HIS A 139 0.31 -5.93 -2.62
CA HIS A 139 0.29 -7.39 -2.76
C HIS A 139 1.61 -8.03 -3.29
N CYS A 140 2.69 -7.27 -3.27
CA CYS A 140 4.03 -7.74 -3.57
C CYS A 140 5.06 -6.96 -2.73
N PRO A 141 6.25 -7.51 -2.47
CA PRO A 141 7.31 -6.81 -1.77
C PRO A 141 7.87 -5.69 -2.65
N GLN A 142 7.95 -4.50 -2.07
CA GLN A 142 8.63 -3.34 -2.63
C GLN A 142 9.85 -2.97 -1.78
N GLY A 143 10.73 -2.16 -2.34
CA GLY A 143 11.97 -1.74 -1.72
C GLY A 143 11.81 -0.87 -0.47
N ILE A 144 12.95 -0.56 0.13
CA ILE A 144 13.07 0.30 1.31
C ILE A 144 13.98 1.47 0.95
N GLU A 145 13.59 2.68 1.34
CA GLU A 145 14.37 3.89 1.19
C GLU A 145 14.69 4.47 2.56
N VAL A 146 15.84 5.13 2.70
CA VAL A 146 16.09 6.04 3.83
C VAL A 146 16.13 7.45 3.27
N TRP A 147 15.11 8.25 3.58
CA TRP A 147 15.00 9.64 3.16
C TRP A 147 15.08 10.53 4.39
N ASN A 148 16.01 11.50 4.40
CA ASN A 148 16.23 12.39 5.55
C ASN A 148 16.40 11.63 6.88
N GLN A 149 17.19 10.54 6.86
CA GLN A 149 17.43 9.64 8.00
C GLN A 149 16.19 8.87 8.50
N VAL A 150 15.07 8.94 7.79
CA VAL A 150 13.83 8.23 8.12
C VAL A 150 13.62 7.07 7.16
N PRO A 151 13.39 5.83 7.65
CA PRO A 151 13.05 4.72 6.78
C PRO A 151 11.64 4.85 6.20
N ILE A 152 11.53 4.55 4.91
CA ILE A 152 10.30 4.39 4.15
C ILE A 152 10.26 2.94 3.67
N VAL A 153 9.30 2.16 4.18
CA VAL A 153 9.06 0.78 3.73
C VAL A 153 7.89 0.79 2.76
N TYR A 154 8.15 0.60 1.47
CA TYR A 154 7.12 0.79 0.44
C TYR A 154 6.10 -0.36 0.37
N SER A 155 6.50 -1.60 0.65
CA SER A 155 5.54 -2.70 0.82
C SER A 155 6.25 -3.95 1.36
N PRO A 156 5.84 -4.52 2.50
CA PRO A 156 6.33 -5.81 2.97
C PRO A 156 5.81 -7.01 2.16
N GLY A 157 4.82 -6.81 1.30
CA GLY A 157 4.07 -7.89 0.66
C GLY A 157 2.97 -8.46 1.55
N ASN A 158 2.39 -9.58 1.12
CA ASN A 158 1.30 -10.24 1.82
C ASN A 158 1.81 -11.03 3.02
N PHE A 159 1.09 -10.93 4.15
CA PHE A 159 1.41 -11.73 5.34
C PHE A 159 0.61 -13.03 5.42
N PHE A 160 -0.73 -12.97 5.30
CA PHE A 160 -1.58 -14.15 5.49
C PHE A 160 -2.85 -14.13 4.62
N PHE A 161 -3.05 -15.19 3.81
CA PHE A 161 -4.10 -15.36 2.79
C PHE A 161 -4.41 -16.86 2.60
N PRO A 162 -5.35 -17.44 3.36
CA PRO A 162 -5.57 -18.88 3.37
C PRO A 162 -6.45 -19.41 2.23
N ASN A 163 -7.13 -18.55 1.47
CA ASN A 163 -8.17 -18.93 0.50
C ASN A 163 -7.74 -18.74 -0.97
N SER A 164 -6.46 -18.94 -1.30
CA SER A 164 -5.95 -18.73 -2.66
C SER A 164 -5.00 -19.84 -3.10
N PRO A 165 -4.90 -20.14 -4.41
CA PRO A 165 -4.03 -21.20 -4.91
C PRO A 165 -2.55 -20.80 -4.77
N PHE A 166 -1.80 -21.61 -4.02
CA PHE A 166 -0.37 -21.38 -3.77
C PHE A 166 0.47 -21.47 -5.06
N ASP A 167 1.31 -20.45 -5.29
CA ASP A 167 2.30 -20.41 -6.37
C ASP A 167 3.64 -19.88 -5.84
N VAL A 168 4.62 -20.79 -5.71
CA VAL A 168 5.97 -20.50 -5.24
C VAL A 168 6.69 -19.40 -6.04
N LYS A 169 6.30 -19.17 -7.30
CA LYS A 169 6.91 -18.18 -8.20
C LYS A 169 6.28 -16.80 -8.07
N ASN A 170 5.13 -16.68 -7.40
CA ASN A 170 4.41 -15.42 -7.29
C ASN A 170 4.68 -14.77 -5.93
N PHE A 171 5.10 -13.51 -5.95
CA PHE A 171 5.33 -12.72 -4.74
C PHE A 171 4.08 -12.50 -3.87
N TRP A 172 2.88 -12.85 -4.34
CA TRP A 172 1.70 -12.99 -3.48
C TRP A 172 1.95 -13.90 -2.27
N TRP A 173 2.83 -14.90 -2.43
CA TRP A 173 3.10 -15.96 -1.46
C TRP A 173 4.41 -15.80 -0.69
N SER A 174 5.06 -14.64 -0.81
CA SER A 174 6.24 -14.32 -0.02
C SER A 174 6.30 -12.83 0.31
N GLY A 175 6.90 -12.54 1.45
CA GLY A 175 6.97 -11.19 1.98
C GLY A 175 8.14 -11.05 2.92
N TYR A 176 8.20 -9.92 3.61
CA TYR A 176 9.14 -9.71 4.68
C TYR A 176 8.49 -9.02 5.86
N LEU A 177 8.93 -9.41 7.06
CA LEU A 177 8.46 -8.83 8.31
C LEU A 177 9.50 -7.81 8.78
N PRO A 178 9.22 -6.50 8.68
CA PRO A 178 10.10 -5.48 9.23
C PRO A 178 9.89 -5.35 10.74
N LYS A 179 10.99 -5.35 11.49
CA LYS A 179 11.03 -5.08 12.92
C LYS A 179 11.86 -3.83 13.16
N PHE A 180 11.24 -2.83 13.76
CA PHE A 180 11.87 -1.54 14.04
C PHE A 180 12.20 -1.42 15.52
N THR A 181 13.40 -0.93 15.82
CA THR A 181 13.77 -0.45 17.15
C THR A 181 13.76 1.07 17.13
N PHE A 182 13.17 1.70 18.14
CA PHE A 182 13.06 3.16 18.23
C PHE A 182 13.92 3.71 19.37
N ASP A 183 14.48 4.89 19.16
CA ASP A 183 15.03 5.77 20.19
C ASP A 183 14.25 7.10 20.22
N SER A 184 14.72 8.10 20.99
CA SER A 184 14.06 9.41 21.09
C SER A 184 14.07 10.23 19.79
N ARG A 185 14.91 9.88 18.82
CA ARG A 185 15.05 10.60 17.54
C ARG A 185 14.20 9.97 16.45
N GLY A 186 14.00 8.64 16.46
CA GLY A 186 13.26 7.92 15.43
C GLY A 186 13.54 6.42 15.44
N VAL A 187 13.48 5.79 14.27
CA VAL A 187 13.95 4.41 14.09
C VAL A 187 15.47 4.36 14.23
N ALA A 188 15.96 3.62 15.21
CA ALA A 188 17.37 3.36 15.45
C ALA A 188 17.90 2.13 14.67
N SER A 189 17.05 1.14 14.42
CA SER A 189 17.41 -0.02 13.60
C SER A 189 16.19 -0.67 12.93
N LEU A 190 16.45 -1.34 11.81
CA LEU A 190 15.50 -2.12 11.04
C LEU A 190 16.06 -3.52 10.81
N GLU A 191 15.37 -4.53 11.34
CA GLU A 191 15.63 -5.94 11.07
C GLU A 191 14.57 -6.47 10.09
N ILE A 192 15.01 -7.24 9.09
CA ILE A 192 14.14 -7.83 8.07
C ILE A 192 14.16 -9.35 8.19
N THR A 193 12.98 -9.93 8.41
CA THR A 193 12.77 -11.38 8.38
C THR A 193 11.93 -11.73 7.15
N PRO A 194 12.54 -12.16 6.03
CA PRO A 194 11.79 -12.62 4.88
C PRO A 194 11.08 -13.94 5.22
N TYR A 195 9.92 -14.15 4.65
CA TYR A 195 9.09 -15.33 4.87
C TYR A 195 8.38 -15.75 3.60
N MET A 196 7.85 -16.97 3.65
CA MET A 196 7.09 -17.57 2.57
C MET A 196 5.91 -18.33 3.14
N PHE A 197 4.81 -18.28 2.41
CA PHE A 197 3.69 -19.18 2.63
C PHE A 197 4.09 -20.59 2.24
N SER A 198 3.30 -21.56 2.69
CA SER A 198 3.46 -22.94 2.29
C SER A 198 2.25 -23.42 1.47
N PRO A 199 2.34 -24.61 0.85
CA PRO A 199 1.17 -25.27 0.27
C PRO A 199 0.04 -25.51 1.29
N ASP A 200 0.37 -25.58 2.59
CA ASP A 200 -0.61 -25.45 3.66
C ASP A 200 -0.97 -23.96 3.84
N PRO A 201 -2.22 -23.54 3.54
CA PRO A 201 -2.64 -22.14 3.56
C PRO A 201 -2.61 -21.52 4.96
N TRP A 202 -2.52 -22.32 6.02
CA TRP A 202 -2.51 -21.86 7.41
C TRP A 202 -1.10 -21.69 7.97
N LYS A 203 -0.06 -21.90 7.14
CA LYS A 203 1.34 -21.89 7.58
C LYS A 203 2.18 -20.91 6.76
N ILE A 204 2.93 -20.09 7.50
CA ILE A 204 3.98 -19.19 7.00
C ILE A 204 5.28 -19.60 7.69
N THR A 205 6.37 -19.64 6.93
CA THR A 205 7.69 -20.02 7.44
C THR A 205 8.70 -18.92 7.12
N ALA A 206 9.55 -18.58 8.09
CA ALA A 206 10.68 -17.68 7.83
C ALA A 206 11.63 -18.34 6.82
N LEU A 207 12.15 -17.54 5.88
CA LEU A 207 13.17 -18.01 4.97
C LEU A 207 14.52 -18.05 5.68
N GLU A 208 15.28 -19.11 5.45
CA GLU A 208 16.59 -19.35 6.04
C GLU A 208 17.65 -19.64 4.95
N GLY A 209 18.93 -19.68 5.35
CA GLY A 209 20.05 -20.06 4.48
C GLY A 209 20.07 -19.32 3.14
N LYS A 210 20.16 -20.09 2.04
CA LYS A 210 20.23 -19.55 0.67
C LYS A 210 18.96 -18.79 0.25
N ALA A 211 17.78 -19.26 0.70
CA ALA A 211 16.52 -18.60 0.39
C ALA A 211 16.43 -17.20 1.03
N ARG A 212 16.87 -17.10 2.29
CA ARG A 212 16.98 -15.81 2.99
C ARG A 212 17.94 -14.86 2.28
N ALA A 213 19.14 -15.34 1.93
CA ALA A 213 20.15 -14.55 1.26
C ALA A 213 19.64 -13.99 -0.08
N TRP A 214 19.06 -14.86 -0.91
CA TRP A 214 18.48 -14.48 -2.20
C TRP A 214 17.37 -13.42 -2.05
N TYR A 215 16.48 -13.58 -1.06
CA TYR A 215 15.39 -12.63 -0.86
C TYR A 215 15.91 -11.25 -0.44
N LEU A 216 16.92 -11.20 0.43
CA LEU A 216 17.56 -9.95 0.82
C LEU A 216 18.30 -9.28 -0.34
N ASP A 217 18.96 -10.06 -1.20
CA ASP A 217 19.58 -9.56 -2.42
C ASP A 217 18.55 -9.00 -3.40
N TYR A 218 17.40 -9.66 -3.55
CA TYR A 218 16.25 -9.16 -4.31
C TYR A 218 15.75 -7.83 -3.71
N LEU A 219 15.55 -7.76 -2.39
CA LEU A 219 15.09 -6.56 -1.69
C LEU A 219 16.07 -5.39 -1.87
N ASN A 220 17.37 -5.64 -1.76
CA ASN A 220 18.42 -4.66 -2.02
C ASN A 220 18.42 -4.19 -3.49
N ARG A 221 18.23 -5.11 -4.43
CA ARG A 221 18.13 -4.79 -5.86
C ARG A 221 16.94 -3.88 -6.14
N ILE A 222 15.73 -4.20 -5.69
CA ILE A 222 14.55 -3.35 -5.93
C ILE A 222 14.66 -2.00 -5.21
N SER A 223 15.25 -1.96 -4.02
CA SER A 223 15.49 -0.72 -3.27
C SER A 223 16.43 0.24 -3.97
N ARG A 224 17.42 -0.29 -4.71
CA ARG A 224 18.30 0.51 -5.58
C ARG A 224 17.61 0.91 -6.87
N LEU A 225 16.96 -0.03 -7.56
CA LEU A 225 16.30 0.23 -8.85
C LEU A 225 15.20 1.29 -8.73
N MET A 226 14.43 1.29 -7.64
CA MET A 226 13.41 2.33 -7.45
C MET A 226 14.01 3.73 -7.29
N GLN A 227 15.29 3.85 -6.92
CA GLN A 227 15.98 5.13 -6.80
C GLN A 227 16.64 5.56 -8.13
N THR A 228 17.23 4.62 -8.87
CA THR A 228 17.98 4.91 -10.10
C THR A 228 17.11 4.90 -11.36
N ASP A 229 16.15 3.98 -11.44
CA ASP A 229 15.38 3.65 -12.65
C ASP A 229 13.87 3.63 -12.39
N GLY A 230 13.42 4.12 -11.23
CA GLY A 230 12.04 3.97 -10.77
C GLY A 230 11.00 4.48 -11.76
N ASP A 231 11.22 5.67 -12.34
CA ASP A 231 10.29 6.30 -13.29
C ASP A 231 10.21 5.51 -14.59
N ARG A 232 11.35 5.03 -15.11
CA ARG A 232 11.40 4.15 -16.29
C ARG A 232 10.67 2.82 -16.04
N LEU A 233 10.90 2.20 -14.88
CA LEU A 233 10.23 0.96 -14.51
C LEU A 233 8.72 1.16 -14.31
N TYR A 234 8.31 2.33 -13.82
CA TYR A 234 6.90 2.70 -13.71
C TYR A 234 6.22 2.88 -15.07
N ASP A 235 6.91 3.40 -16.09
CA ASP A 235 6.40 3.43 -17.46
C ASP A 235 6.14 2.04 -18.03
N ILE A 236 7.07 1.10 -17.80
CA ILE A 236 6.91 -0.29 -18.22
C ILE A 236 5.68 -0.90 -17.53
N TRP A 237 5.51 -0.63 -16.23
CA TRP A 237 4.33 -1.07 -15.49
C TRP A 237 3.04 -0.40 -15.96
N THR A 238 3.11 0.89 -16.32
CA THR A 238 1.99 1.64 -16.90
C THR A 238 1.52 0.96 -18.17
N VAL A 239 2.43 0.64 -19.09
CA VAL A 239 2.12 -0.12 -20.31
C VAL A 239 1.52 -1.50 -20.00
N TYR A 240 2.02 -2.18 -18.97
CA TYR A 240 1.48 -3.47 -18.54
C TYR A 240 0.02 -3.39 -18.07
N ARG A 241 -0.41 -2.25 -17.49
CA ARG A 241 -1.77 -2.05 -16.94
C ARG A 241 -2.66 -1.07 -17.70
N MET A 242 -2.16 -0.41 -18.74
CA MET A 242 -2.84 0.70 -19.43
C MET A 242 -4.20 0.33 -20.03
N SER A 243 -4.46 -0.96 -20.30
CA SER A 243 -5.76 -1.40 -20.82
C SER A 243 -6.91 -1.11 -19.85
N MET A 244 -6.64 -1.11 -18.54
CA MET A 244 -7.65 -0.87 -17.51
C MET A 244 -8.22 0.56 -17.56
N PRO A 245 -7.43 1.65 -17.42
CA PRO A 245 -7.98 3.01 -17.52
C PRO A 245 -8.54 3.31 -18.92
N LEU A 246 -7.96 2.76 -20.00
CA LEU A 246 -8.50 2.94 -21.34
C LEU A 246 -9.87 2.27 -21.51
N ASN A 247 -10.08 1.10 -20.92
CA ASN A 247 -11.38 0.44 -20.91
C ASN A 247 -12.41 1.22 -20.10
N TRP A 248 -12.02 1.83 -18.98
CA TRP A 248 -12.92 2.71 -18.24
C TRP A 248 -13.33 3.92 -19.08
N ILE A 249 -12.38 4.62 -19.70
CA ILE A 249 -12.67 5.76 -20.59
C ILE A 249 -13.59 5.34 -21.75
N LYS A 250 -13.27 4.23 -22.42
CA LYS A 250 -14.06 3.71 -23.55
C LYS A 250 -15.51 3.41 -23.18
N ASN A 251 -15.74 2.94 -21.95
CA ASN A 251 -17.06 2.52 -21.47
C ASN A 251 -17.69 3.57 -20.52
N ALA A 252 -17.26 4.83 -20.59
CA ALA A 252 -17.77 5.88 -19.71
C ALA A 252 -19.28 6.06 -19.89
N PRO A 253 -20.08 6.08 -18.81
CA PRO A 253 -21.55 6.16 -18.89
C PRO A 253 -22.07 7.59 -19.11
N ALA A 254 -21.23 8.54 -19.52
CA ALA A 254 -21.53 9.98 -19.49
C ALA A 254 -22.80 10.33 -20.29
N GLU A 255 -22.86 9.96 -21.56
CA GLU A 255 -24.04 10.20 -22.42
C GLU A 255 -25.32 9.57 -21.84
N LYS A 256 -25.20 8.39 -21.22
CA LYS A 256 -26.33 7.68 -20.62
C LYS A 256 -26.85 8.40 -19.37
N LEU A 257 -25.95 8.83 -18.48
CA LEU A 257 -26.29 9.54 -17.25
C LEU A 257 -26.79 10.97 -17.50
N GLU A 258 -26.39 11.60 -18.61
CA GLU A 258 -26.97 12.88 -19.05
C GLU A 258 -28.45 12.74 -19.43
N LEU A 259 -28.85 11.58 -19.96
CA LEU A 259 -30.23 11.28 -20.36
C LEU A 259 -31.07 10.73 -19.21
N ASP A 260 -30.52 9.80 -18.43
CA ASP A 260 -31.18 9.17 -17.29
C ASP A 260 -30.19 8.92 -16.12
N PRO A 261 -30.21 9.77 -15.08
CA PRO A 261 -29.32 9.62 -13.93
C PRO A 261 -29.67 8.42 -13.04
N GLU A 262 -30.85 7.82 -13.19
CA GLU A 262 -31.31 6.68 -12.39
C GLU A 262 -31.06 5.33 -13.09
N ASP A 263 -30.39 5.32 -14.25
CA ASP A 263 -30.15 4.12 -15.03
C ASP A 263 -29.29 3.07 -14.27
N PRO A 264 -29.84 1.89 -13.95
CA PRO A 264 -29.15 0.90 -13.12
C PRO A 264 -27.87 0.32 -13.76
N GLU A 265 -27.79 0.24 -15.09
CA GLU A 265 -26.61 -0.30 -15.77
C GLU A 265 -25.49 0.72 -15.85
N ALA A 266 -25.81 2.00 -16.04
CA ALA A 266 -24.82 3.09 -15.97
C ALA A 266 -24.23 3.21 -14.55
N LEU A 267 -25.08 3.11 -13.53
CA LEU A 267 -24.66 3.17 -12.12
C LEU A 267 -23.72 2.03 -11.72
N LYS A 268 -23.77 0.87 -12.37
CA LYS A 268 -22.82 -0.24 -12.14
C LYS A 268 -21.39 0.06 -12.63
N VAL A 269 -21.23 0.90 -13.64
CA VAL A 269 -19.90 1.25 -14.21
C VAL A 269 -19.28 2.45 -13.51
N LEU A 270 -20.11 3.33 -12.94
CA LEU A 270 -19.69 4.57 -12.28
C LEU A 270 -18.59 4.40 -11.21
N PRO A 271 -18.59 3.34 -10.36
CA PRO A 271 -17.51 3.13 -9.40
C PRO A 271 -16.12 3.06 -10.04
N GLY A 272 -15.97 2.39 -11.19
CA GLY A 272 -14.68 2.29 -11.88
C GLY A 272 -14.18 3.66 -12.39
N ILE A 273 -15.08 4.46 -12.97
CA ILE A 273 -14.76 5.83 -13.41
C ILE A 273 -14.42 6.72 -12.24
N ARG A 274 -15.21 6.64 -11.16
CA ARG A 274 -14.94 7.39 -9.93
C ARG A 274 -13.57 7.03 -9.37
N HIS A 275 -13.24 5.73 -9.26
CA HIS A 275 -11.93 5.28 -8.78
C HIS A 275 -10.79 5.81 -9.64
N MET A 276 -10.94 5.82 -10.98
CA MET A 276 -9.96 6.42 -11.89
C MET A 276 -9.64 7.90 -11.56
N LEU A 277 -10.61 8.63 -11.01
CA LEU A 277 -10.48 10.06 -10.71
C LEU A 277 -10.13 10.34 -9.25
N THR A 278 -10.58 9.50 -8.31
CA THR A 278 -10.44 9.76 -6.87
C THR A 278 -9.34 8.94 -6.20
N CYS A 279 -9.08 7.70 -6.65
CA CYS A 279 -8.01 6.89 -6.11
C CYS A 279 -6.68 7.35 -6.72
N GLN A 280 -5.73 7.71 -5.87
CA GLN A 280 -4.52 8.40 -6.31
C GLN A 280 -3.64 7.52 -7.23
N ALA A 281 -3.49 6.24 -6.92
CA ALA A 281 -2.74 5.28 -7.75
C ALA A 281 -3.40 5.01 -9.11
N HIS A 282 -4.73 4.92 -9.15
CA HIS A 282 -5.49 4.76 -10.40
C HIS A 282 -5.46 6.02 -11.26
N ASN A 283 -5.56 7.19 -10.62
CA ASN A 283 -5.45 8.48 -11.28
C ASN A 283 -4.07 8.69 -11.91
N GLU A 284 -3.00 8.39 -11.16
CA GLU A 284 -1.63 8.47 -11.67
C GLU A 284 -1.43 7.55 -12.87
N LEU A 285 -1.89 6.29 -12.79
CA LEU A 285 -1.81 5.34 -13.90
C LEU A 285 -2.54 5.87 -15.15
N ALA A 286 -3.76 6.40 -14.99
CA ALA A 286 -4.53 6.95 -16.09
C ALA A 286 -3.84 8.17 -16.72
N ARG A 287 -3.34 9.10 -15.90
CA ARG A 287 -2.60 10.28 -16.35
C ARG A 287 -1.31 9.90 -17.08
N ASN A 288 -0.51 9.00 -16.51
CA ASN A 288 0.73 8.54 -17.13
C ASN A 288 0.46 7.79 -18.44
N THR A 289 -0.61 6.99 -18.49
CA THR A 289 -1.06 6.31 -19.72
C THR A 289 -1.29 7.31 -20.85
N LEU A 290 -2.04 8.38 -20.59
CA LEU A 290 -2.34 9.41 -21.61
C LEU A 290 -1.08 10.17 -22.03
N LEU A 291 -0.23 10.55 -21.07
CA LEU A 291 1.03 11.24 -21.35
C LEU A 291 1.97 10.40 -22.22
N MET A 292 2.12 9.11 -21.90
CA MET A 292 2.96 8.22 -22.70
C MET A 292 2.45 8.01 -24.14
N ILE A 293 1.14 8.10 -24.36
CA ILE A 293 0.54 8.05 -25.71
C ILE A 293 0.90 9.33 -26.46
N GLU A 294 0.69 10.50 -25.84
CA GLU A 294 1.02 11.81 -26.42
C GLU A 294 2.50 11.91 -26.79
N GLU A 295 3.38 11.47 -25.89
CA GLU A 295 4.83 11.50 -26.07
C GLU A 295 5.38 10.31 -26.90
N LYS A 296 4.50 9.42 -27.40
CA LYS A 296 4.86 8.24 -28.22
C LYS A 296 5.86 7.28 -27.54
N ARG A 297 5.81 7.18 -26.20
CA ARG A 297 6.71 6.34 -25.38
C ARG A 297 6.26 4.88 -25.22
N ILE A 298 5.04 4.55 -25.63
CA ILE A 298 4.44 3.22 -25.44
C ILE A 298 5.29 2.09 -26.05
N SER A 299 5.74 2.22 -27.29
CA SER A 299 6.49 1.15 -27.98
C SER A 299 7.84 0.87 -27.32
N ALA A 300 8.54 1.92 -26.86
CA ALA A 300 9.82 1.77 -26.16
C ALA A 300 9.66 1.05 -24.83
N ALA A 301 8.66 1.42 -24.02
CA ALA A 301 8.37 0.75 -22.76
C ALA A 301 7.87 -0.70 -22.95
N LYS A 302 7.06 -0.96 -23.99
CA LYS A 302 6.62 -2.34 -24.35
C LYS A 302 7.79 -3.28 -24.61
N ALA A 303 8.85 -2.79 -25.26
CA ALA A 303 10.03 -3.61 -25.55
C ALA A 303 10.79 -4.07 -24.28
N GLN A 304 10.51 -3.48 -23.12
CA GLN A 304 11.18 -3.75 -21.84
C GLN A 304 10.29 -4.53 -20.85
N LEU A 305 9.12 -5.03 -21.27
CA LEU A 305 8.19 -5.75 -20.38
C LEU A 305 8.79 -6.99 -19.71
N SER A 306 9.76 -7.66 -20.34
CA SER A 306 10.45 -8.82 -19.76
C SER A 306 11.20 -8.46 -18.48
N GLU A 307 11.82 -7.28 -18.41
CA GLU A 307 12.53 -6.80 -17.22
C GLU A 307 11.58 -6.66 -16.03
N LEU A 308 10.39 -6.06 -16.23
CA LEU A 308 9.37 -5.96 -15.20
C LEU A 308 8.88 -7.35 -14.76
N GLN A 309 8.71 -8.28 -15.70
CA GLN A 309 8.27 -9.64 -15.38
C GLN A 309 9.28 -10.38 -14.49
N GLU A 310 10.58 -10.17 -14.71
CA GLU A 310 11.62 -10.72 -13.84
C GLU A 310 11.52 -10.18 -12.41
N LEU A 311 11.29 -8.88 -12.25
CA LEU A 311 11.13 -8.25 -10.93
C LEU A 311 9.85 -8.69 -10.22
N ARG A 312 8.86 -9.22 -10.93
CA ARG A 312 7.58 -9.70 -10.39
C ARG A 312 7.56 -11.18 -10.03
N THR A 313 8.66 -11.89 -10.27
CA THR A 313 8.73 -13.35 -10.11
C THR A 313 9.69 -13.72 -8.99
N ALA A 314 9.24 -14.56 -8.06
CA ALA A 314 10.08 -15.19 -7.05
C ALA A 314 10.88 -16.34 -7.68
N ARG A 315 12.16 -16.11 -7.97
CA ARG A 315 13.01 -17.01 -8.79
C ARG A 315 13.85 -17.98 -7.95
N PHE A 316 13.32 -18.51 -6.85
CA PHE A 316 14.07 -19.43 -5.97
C PHE A 316 14.61 -20.66 -6.71
N ALA A 317 13.74 -21.40 -7.41
CA ALA A 317 14.12 -22.63 -8.12
C ALA A 317 15.15 -22.38 -9.24
N GLU A 318 15.03 -21.27 -9.96
CA GLU A 318 15.96 -20.88 -11.03
C GLU A 318 17.35 -20.51 -10.50
N ASN A 319 17.45 -20.20 -9.21
CA ASN A 319 18.71 -19.96 -8.51
C ASN A 319 19.18 -21.19 -7.72
N GLY A 320 18.62 -22.38 -8.01
CA GLY A 320 19.01 -23.65 -7.37
C GLY A 320 18.66 -23.72 -5.87
N ILE A 321 17.64 -22.96 -5.44
CA ILE A 321 17.15 -22.95 -4.06
C ILE A 321 15.94 -23.87 -3.97
N ASP A 322 16.09 -25.00 -3.28
CA ASP A 322 14.97 -25.85 -2.90
C ASP A 322 14.31 -25.28 -1.63
N LEU A 323 12.99 -25.13 -1.69
CA LEU A 323 12.15 -24.59 -0.62
C LEU A 323 11.35 -25.69 0.10
N LYS A 324 11.59 -26.95 -0.25
CA LYS A 324 11.05 -28.12 0.45
C LYS A 324 11.72 -28.35 1.80
#